data_AF-A0A0M8U5S6-F1
#
_entry.id   AF-A0A0M8U5S6-F1
#
_cell.length_a   1.000
_cell.length_b   1.000
_cell.length_c   1.000
_cell.angle_alpha   90.00
_cell.angle_beta   90.00
_cell.angle_gamma   90.00
#
_symmetry.space_group_name_H-M   'P 1'
#
loop_
_entity.id
_entity.type
_entity.pdbx_description
1 polymer ?
#
loop_
_entity_poly.entity_id
_entity_poly.type
_entity_poly.pdbx_seq_one_letter_code
_entity_poly.pdbx_strand_id
1 'polypeptide(L)'
;MTSMDFEGIGALSAAVVAAVAIPASVLVGRWQMKAALRTAEATSEAGLAQAESAYRAALDAVRAQANAAHLQWRRGIQRDAYASFLLAANRVQELGEGFVRDNESDLSPETIRAGKNALDDALVSLKAAQTVIELEGPDDVAAPAAGMTDAAQMIGYQLGKQATYERA
;
A
#
# COMPACT_ATOMS: atom_id res chain seq x y z
N MET A 1 -44.36 -71.27 -55.71
CA MET A 1 -43.99 -70.45 -54.54
C MET A 1 -42.52 -70.11 -54.66
N THR A 2 -42.24 -68.88 -55.06
CA THR A 2 -40.92 -68.30 -55.34
C THR A 2 -40.27 -67.82 -54.04
N SER A 3 -39.41 -68.63 -53.43
CA SER A 3 -38.69 -68.21 -52.21
C SER A 3 -37.18 -68.41 -52.24
N MET A 4 -36.56 -68.53 -53.41
CA MET A 4 -35.09 -68.53 -53.53
C MET A 4 -34.66 -67.53 -54.61
N ASP A 5 -34.07 -66.41 -54.15
CA ASP A 5 -32.88 -65.71 -54.71
C ASP A 5 -32.77 -64.20 -54.41
N PHE A 6 -33.69 -63.61 -53.63
CA PHE A 6 -33.48 -62.25 -53.10
C PHE A 6 -32.73 -62.25 -51.75
N GLU A 7 -32.87 -63.34 -50.98
CA GLU A 7 -32.23 -63.50 -49.68
C GLU A 7 -30.72 -63.75 -49.80
N GLY A 8 -30.28 -64.50 -50.81
CA GLY A 8 -28.85 -64.73 -51.10
C GLY A 8 -28.12 -63.51 -51.66
N ILE A 9 -28.73 -62.75 -52.57
CA ILE A 9 -28.16 -61.51 -53.13
C ILE A 9 -28.16 -60.39 -52.07
N GLY A 10 -29.21 -60.32 -51.23
CA GLY A 10 -29.27 -59.44 -50.07
C GLY A 10 -28.19 -59.77 -49.03
N ALA A 11 -27.97 -61.05 -48.74
CA ALA A 11 -26.92 -61.48 -47.83
C ALA A 11 -25.50 -61.19 -48.37
N LEU A 12 -25.27 -61.39 -49.67
CA LEU A 12 -23.96 -61.14 -50.30
C LEU A 12 -23.62 -59.64 -50.34
N SER A 13 -24.59 -58.80 -50.70
CA SER A 13 -24.43 -57.35 -50.71
C SER A 13 -24.26 -56.79 -49.28
N ALA A 14 -25.04 -57.28 -48.31
CA ALA A 14 -24.87 -56.94 -46.91
C ALA A 14 -23.50 -57.36 -46.36
N ALA A 15 -22.99 -58.54 -46.74
CA ALA A 15 -21.67 -59.00 -46.32
C ALA A 15 -20.54 -58.12 -46.87
N VAL A 16 -20.62 -57.69 -48.12
CA VAL A 16 -19.62 -56.80 -48.73
C VAL A 16 -19.67 -55.40 -48.10
N VAL A 17 -20.87 -54.86 -47.88
CA VAL A 17 -21.04 -53.56 -47.20
C VAL A 17 -20.52 -53.63 -45.76
N ALA A 18 -20.84 -54.69 -45.02
CA ALA A 18 -20.32 -54.88 -43.67
C ALA A 18 -18.79 -55.04 -43.65
N ALA A 19 -18.23 -55.80 -44.60
CA ALA A 19 -16.79 -56.01 -44.72
C ALA A 19 -16.01 -54.72 -45.01
N VAL A 20 -16.63 -53.70 -45.63
CA VAL A 20 -16.01 -52.40 -45.92
C VAL A 20 -16.36 -51.35 -44.85
N ALA A 21 -17.62 -51.30 -44.41
CA ALA A 21 -18.10 -50.30 -43.46
C ALA A 21 -17.53 -50.49 -42.05
N ILE A 22 -17.33 -51.74 -41.60
CA ILE A 22 -16.76 -52.02 -40.28
C ILE A 22 -15.29 -51.55 -40.20
N PRO A 23 -14.38 -51.90 -41.14
CA PRO A 23 -13.02 -51.36 -41.12
C PRO A 23 -12.96 -49.85 -41.32
N ALA A 24 -13.79 -49.30 -42.21
CA ALA A 24 -13.82 -47.87 -42.48
C ALA A 24 -14.27 -47.06 -41.24
N SER A 25 -15.31 -47.52 -40.53
CA SER A 25 -15.79 -46.86 -39.31
C SER A 25 -14.78 -46.97 -38.15
N VAL A 26 -14.07 -48.09 -38.01
CA VAL A 26 -12.98 -48.23 -37.03
C VAL A 26 -11.83 -47.27 -37.36
N LEU A 27 -11.47 -47.11 -38.64
CA LEU A 27 -10.42 -46.19 -39.05
C LEU A 27 -10.80 -44.73 -38.73
N VAL A 28 -12.01 -44.31 -39.12
CA VAL A 28 -12.53 -42.97 -38.83
C VAL A 28 -12.60 -42.71 -37.33
N GLY A 29 -13.08 -43.68 -36.54
CA GLY A 29 -13.13 -43.58 -35.08
C GLY A 29 -11.74 -43.39 -34.45
N ARG A 30 -10.72 -44.12 -34.94
CA ARG A 30 -9.33 -43.95 -34.46
C ARG A 30 -8.74 -42.58 -34.80
N TRP A 31 -9.05 -42.04 -35.97
CA TRP A 31 -8.61 -40.70 -36.37
C TRP A 31 -9.28 -39.60 -35.54
N GLN A 32 -10.60 -39.71 -35.31
CA GLN A 32 -11.34 -38.80 -34.44
C GLN A 32 -10.84 -38.86 -32.99
N MET A 33 -10.57 -40.06 -32.47
CA MET A 33 -10.00 -40.22 -31.12
C MET A 33 -8.59 -39.62 -31.01
N LYS A 34 -7.73 -39.80 -32.02
CA LYS A 34 -6.39 -39.21 -32.04
C LYS A 34 -6.44 -37.68 -32.15
N ALA A 35 -7.39 -37.13 -32.91
CA ALA A 35 -7.61 -35.69 -32.99
C ALA A 35 -8.14 -35.16 -31.64
N ALA A 36 -9.10 -35.84 -31.01
CA ALA A 36 -9.63 -35.46 -29.71
C ALA A 36 -8.55 -35.48 -28.61
N LEU A 37 -7.67 -36.49 -28.60
CA LEU A 37 -6.55 -36.56 -27.65
C LEU A 37 -5.57 -35.40 -27.82
N ARG A 38 -5.19 -35.07 -29.06
CA ARG A 38 -4.32 -33.92 -29.33
C ARG A 38 -4.94 -32.59 -28.94
N THR A 39 -6.23 -32.42 -29.20
CA THR A 39 -6.97 -31.21 -28.78
C THR A 39 -7.07 -31.14 -27.26
N ALA A 40 -7.29 -32.27 -26.58
CA ALA A 40 -7.33 -32.33 -25.11
C ALA A 40 -5.97 -32.04 -24.47
N GLU A 41 -4.88 -32.58 -25.03
CA GLU A 41 -3.50 -32.28 -24.60
C GLU A 41 -3.19 -30.79 -24.77
N ALA A 42 -3.45 -30.23 -25.96
CA ALA A 42 -3.22 -28.80 -26.22
C ALA A 42 -4.07 -27.88 -25.32
N THR A 43 -5.32 -28.27 -25.03
CA THR A 43 -6.20 -27.53 -24.12
C THR A 43 -5.72 -27.63 -22.67
N SER A 44 -5.22 -28.79 -22.25
CA SER A 44 -4.64 -29.00 -20.93
C SER A 44 -3.39 -28.16 -20.74
N GLU A 45 -2.47 -28.17 -21.70
CA GLU A 45 -1.26 -27.35 -21.68
C GLU A 45 -1.59 -25.86 -21.66
N ALA A 46 -2.51 -25.41 -22.52
CA ALA A 46 -2.98 -24.04 -22.54
C ALA A 46 -3.66 -23.63 -21.21
N GLY A 47 -4.44 -24.53 -20.61
CA GLY A 47 -5.08 -24.32 -19.31
C GLY A 47 -4.08 -24.19 -18.17
N LEU A 48 -3.03 -25.02 -18.15
CA LEU A 48 -1.95 -24.92 -17.18
C LEU A 48 -1.15 -23.62 -17.33
N ALA A 49 -0.81 -23.24 -18.56
CA ALA A 49 -0.13 -21.99 -18.84
C ALA A 49 -0.98 -20.76 -18.45
N GLN A 50 -2.29 -20.82 -18.72
CA GLN A 50 -3.22 -19.78 -18.30
C GLN A 50 -3.32 -19.69 -16.77
N ALA A 51 -3.43 -20.83 -16.07
CA ALA A 51 -3.47 -20.85 -14.61
C ALA A 51 -2.17 -20.31 -13.99
N GLU A 52 -1.02 -20.67 -14.54
CA GLU A 52 0.28 -20.14 -14.09
C GLU A 52 0.37 -18.63 -14.33
N SER A 53 -0.06 -18.15 -15.49
CA SER A 53 -0.08 -16.71 -15.81
C SER A 53 -1.01 -15.93 -14.86
N ALA A 54 -2.19 -16.47 -14.58
CA ALA A 54 -3.16 -15.87 -13.68
C ALA A 54 -2.64 -15.85 -12.23
N TYR A 55 -1.99 -16.92 -11.80
CA TYR A 55 -1.37 -17.00 -10.48
C TYR A 55 -0.23 -15.98 -10.33
N ARG A 56 0.66 -15.87 -11.32
CA ARG A 56 1.73 -14.86 -11.33
C ARG A 56 1.18 -13.45 -11.32
N ALA A 57 0.18 -13.17 -12.16
CA ALA A 57 -0.49 -11.86 -12.19
C ALA A 57 -1.15 -11.52 -10.84
N ALA A 58 -1.77 -12.50 -10.17
CA ALA A 58 -2.34 -12.31 -8.85
C ALA A 58 -1.26 -12.01 -7.79
N LEU A 59 -0.14 -12.72 -7.81
CA LEU A 59 1.00 -12.44 -6.92
C LEU A 59 1.59 -11.05 -7.16
N ASP A 60 1.77 -10.67 -8.41
CA ASP A 60 2.30 -9.35 -8.76
C ASP A 60 1.34 -8.23 -8.36
N ALA A 61 0.03 -8.45 -8.53
CA ALA A 61 -0.99 -7.52 -8.05
C ALA A 61 -0.96 -7.35 -6.53
N VAL A 62 -0.84 -8.45 -5.77
CA VAL A 62 -0.72 -8.40 -4.30
C VAL A 62 0.55 -7.67 -3.87
N ARG A 63 1.69 -7.93 -4.53
CA ARG A 63 2.95 -7.23 -4.24
C ARG A 63 2.85 -5.74 -4.54
N ALA A 64 2.28 -5.38 -5.69
CA ALA A 64 2.06 -3.98 -6.06
C ALA A 64 1.14 -3.28 -5.04
N GLN A 65 0.06 -3.94 -4.63
CA GLN A 65 -0.87 -3.43 -3.63
C GLN A 65 -0.21 -3.26 -2.25
N ALA A 66 0.58 -4.24 -1.79
CA ALA A 66 1.31 -4.16 -0.53
C ALA A 66 2.33 -3.01 -0.53
N ASN A 67 3.07 -2.85 -1.63
CA ASN A 67 4.01 -1.74 -1.80
C ASN A 67 3.30 -0.39 -1.81
N ALA A 68 2.18 -0.27 -2.54
CA ALA A 68 1.38 0.95 -2.57
C ALA A 68 0.83 1.31 -1.18
N ALA A 69 0.32 0.31 -0.44
CA ALA A 69 -0.18 0.49 0.92
C ALA A 69 0.95 0.91 1.87
N HIS A 70 2.12 0.29 1.79
CA HIS A 70 3.28 0.65 2.59
C HIS A 70 3.75 2.08 2.32
N LEU A 71 3.84 2.49 1.05
CA LEU A 71 4.17 3.87 0.68
C LEU A 71 3.12 4.87 1.16
N GLN A 72 1.84 4.52 1.07
CA GLN A 72 0.75 5.36 1.59
C GLN A 72 0.83 5.51 3.10
N TRP A 73 1.09 4.43 3.83
CA TRP A 73 1.27 4.45 5.28
C TRP A 73 2.46 5.33 5.68
N ARG A 74 3.60 5.18 5.01
CA ARG A 74 4.77 6.05 5.23
C ARG A 74 4.45 7.53 4.98
N ARG A 75 3.77 7.86 3.88
CA ARG A 75 3.34 9.24 3.61
C ARG A 75 2.39 9.79 4.67
N GLY A 76 1.49 8.95 5.18
CA GLY A 76 0.58 9.29 6.27
C GLY A 76 1.34 9.67 7.54
N ILE A 77 2.24 8.78 8.00
CA ILE A 77 3.07 9.01 9.18
C ILE A 77 3.91 10.28 9.05
N GLN A 78 4.59 10.47 7.91
CA GLN A 78 5.41 11.65 7.67
C GLN A 78 4.58 12.94 7.71
N ARG A 79 3.41 12.95 7.05
CA ARG A 79 2.53 14.12 7.06
C ARG A 79 2.06 14.45 8.47
N ASP A 80 1.66 13.44 9.24
CA ASP A 80 1.12 13.64 10.58
C ASP A 80 2.24 14.06 11.57
N ALA A 81 3.46 13.54 11.41
CA ALA A 81 4.66 13.97 12.15
C ALA A 81 5.06 15.42 11.82
N TYR A 82 5.04 15.80 10.54
CA TYR A 82 5.35 17.18 10.14
C TYR A 82 4.28 18.16 10.62
N ALA A 83 3.00 17.79 10.52
CA ALA A 83 1.91 18.62 11.03
C ALA A 83 2.02 18.84 12.54
N SER A 84 2.28 17.79 13.32
CA SER A 84 2.43 17.91 14.78
C SER A 84 3.63 18.77 15.17
N PHE A 85 4.76 18.62 14.47
CA PHE A 85 5.95 19.45 14.70
C PHE A 85 5.69 20.92 14.39
N LEU A 86 5.10 21.24 13.23
CA LEU A 86 4.81 22.62 12.85
C LEU A 86 3.80 23.28 13.82
N LEU A 87 2.79 22.54 14.27
CA LEU A 87 1.84 23.01 15.28
C LEU A 87 2.53 23.28 16.61
N ALA A 88 3.43 22.40 17.06
CA ALA A 88 4.18 22.60 18.29
C ALA A 88 5.14 23.80 18.19
N ALA A 89 5.80 23.99 17.04
CA ALA A 89 6.70 25.12 16.80
C ALA A 89 5.92 26.45 16.83
N ASN A 90 4.77 26.49 16.13
CA ASN A 90 3.88 27.66 16.15
C ASN A 90 3.37 27.95 17.58
N ARG A 91 3.06 26.92 18.36
CA ARG A 91 2.61 27.11 19.75
C ARG A 91 3.66 27.76 20.64
N VAL A 92 4.93 27.39 20.49
CA VAL A 92 6.04 28.04 21.21
C VAL A 92 6.16 29.51 20.80
N GLN A 93 6.04 29.80 19.50
CA GLN A 93 6.07 31.18 18.99
C GLN A 93 4.91 32.02 19.54
N GLU A 94 3.66 31.54 19.46
CA GLU A 94 2.48 32.23 19.97
C GLU A 94 2.58 32.56 21.46
N LEU A 95 3.06 31.59 22.26
CA LEU A 95 3.26 31.78 23.69
C LEU A 95 4.38 32.78 23.98
N GLY A 96 5.48 32.73 23.23
CA GLY A 96 6.57 33.69 23.33
C GLY A 96 6.13 35.11 23.00
N GLU A 97 5.46 35.30 21.86
CA GLU A 97 4.93 36.61 21.44
C GLU A 97 3.88 37.16 22.41
N GLY A 98 2.96 36.31 22.88
CA GLY A 98 2.00 36.68 23.91
C GLY A 98 2.67 37.15 25.18
N PHE A 99 3.74 36.45 25.61
CA PHE A 99 4.49 36.82 26.80
C PHE A 99 5.21 38.17 26.64
N VAL A 100 5.78 38.48 25.48
CA VAL A 100 6.39 39.80 25.20
C VAL A 100 5.35 40.91 25.24
N ARG A 101 4.22 40.72 24.56
CA ARG A 101 3.13 41.71 24.52
C ARG A 101 2.56 41.98 25.91
N ASP A 102 2.40 40.93 26.72
CA ASP A 102 1.80 41.05 28.03
C ASP A 102 2.78 41.67 29.06
N ASN A 103 4.10 41.63 28.83
CA ASN A 103 5.10 42.33 29.65
C ASN A 103 5.02 43.87 29.55
N GLU A 104 4.29 44.43 28.58
CA GLU A 104 3.98 45.87 28.56
C GLU A 104 3.02 46.27 29.70
N SER A 105 2.40 45.29 30.36
CA SER A 105 1.50 45.47 31.51
C SER A 105 2.15 44.94 32.79
N ASP A 106 1.76 45.49 33.95
CA ASP A 106 2.28 45.06 35.25
C ASP A 106 1.70 43.68 35.64
N LEU A 107 2.29 42.60 35.10
CA LEU A 107 1.80 41.24 35.24
C LEU A 107 2.00 40.71 36.66
N SER A 108 0.99 40.02 37.20
CA SER A 108 1.15 39.36 38.50
C SER A 108 2.26 38.29 38.46
N PRO A 109 2.98 38.03 39.57
CA PRO A 109 3.95 36.94 39.66
C PRO A 109 3.37 35.56 39.29
N GLU A 110 2.07 35.34 39.54
CA GLU A 110 1.37 34.10 39.21
C GLU A 110 1.17 33.95 37.70
N THR A 111 0.79 35.03 37.01
CA THR A 111 0.64 35.07 35.55
C THR A 111 1.96 34.80 34.85
N ILE A 112 3.05 35.39 35.34
CA ILE A 112 4.41 35.14 34.83
C ILE A 112 4.80 33.67 34.99
N ARG A 113 4.54 33.07 36.16
CA ARG A 113 4.84 31.66 36.42
C ARG A 113 4.02 30.74 35.52
N ALA A 114 2.74 31.03 35.35
CA ALA A 114 1.86 30.27 34.46
C ALA A 114 2.34 30.35 32.99
N GLY A 115 2.74 31.54 32.53
CA GLY A 115 3.29 31.73 31.19
C GLY A 115 4.60 30.96 30.96
N LYS A 116 5.51 30.97 31.94
CA LYS A 116 6.75 30.18 31.89
C LYS A 116 6.48 28.68 31.81
N ASN A 117 5.60 28.16 32.68
CA ASN A 117 5.23 26.75 32.66
C ASN A 117 4.60 26.36 31.31
N ALA A 118 3.71 27.19 30.76
CA ALA A 118 3.09 26.93 29.47
C ALA A 118 4.11 26.91 28.32
N LEU A 119 5.11 27.79 28.37
CA LEU A 119 6.20 27.83 27.40
C LEU A 119 7.12 26.60 27.52
N ASP A 120 7.45 26.18 28.74
CA ASP A 120 8.22 24.96 28.99
C ASP A 120 7.47 23.72 28.48
N ASP A 121 6.16 23.61 28.76
CA ASP A 121 5.32 22.52 28.26
C ASP A 121 5.27 22.49 26.71
N ALA A 122 5.20 23.67 26.08
CA ALA A 122 5.23 23.79 24.63
C ALA A 122 6.59 23.38 24.05
N LEU A 123 7.71 23.72 24.71
CA LEU A 123 9.05 23.30 24.31
C LEU A 123 9.27 21.79 24.47
N VAL A 124 8.73 21.18 25.53
CA VAL A 124 8.72 19.71 25.71
C VAL A 124 7.93 19.04 24.58
N SER A 125 6.77 19.60 24.23
CA SER A 125 5.94 19.08 23.14
C SER A 125 6.63 19.20 21.77
N LEU A 126 7.33 20.31 21.53
CA LEU A 126 8.14 20.52 20.32
C LEU A 126 9.28 19.51 20.22
N LYS A 127 10.02 19.28 21.31
CA LYS A 127 11.08 18.26 21.38
C LYS A 127 10.55 16.86 21.12
N ALA A 128 9.39 16.50 21.69
CA ALA A 128 8.76 15.21 21.43
C ALA A 128 8.40 15.05 19.94
N ALA A 129 7.86 16.09 19.31
CA ALA A 129 7.56 16.08 17.88
C ALA A 129 8.83 16.02 17.00
N GLN A 130 9.92 16.69 17.41
CA GLN A 130 11.23 16.59 16.76
C GLN A 130 11.73 15.14 16.77
N THR A 131 11.69 14.45 17.92
CA THR A 131 12.14 13.05 18.02
C THR A 131 11.37 12.15 17.07
N VAL A 132 10.06 12.37 16.86
CA VAL A 132 9.28 11.60 15.88
C VAL A 132 9.78 11.86 14.46
N ILE A 133 10.13 13.11 14.11
CA ILE A 133 10.73 13.44 12.80
C ILE A 133 12.11 12.80 12.65
N GLU A 134 12.95 12.76 13.68
CA GLU A 134 14.26 12.13 13.61
C GLU A 134 14.18 10.61 13.41
N LEU A 135 13.11 9.98 13.88
CA LEU A 135 12.89 8.53 13.73
C LEU A 135 12.25 8.15 12.38
N GLU A 136 11.30 8.96 11.91
CA GLU A 136 10.41 8.60 10.77
C GLU A 136 10.62 9.47 9.52
N GLY A 137 11.27 10.62 9.71
CA GLY A 137 11.58 11.58 8.66
C GLY A 137 12.82 11.18 7.87
N PRO A 138 12.93 11.62 6.61
CA PRO A 138 14.18 11.53 5.87
C PRO A 138 15.24 12.47 6.49
N ASP A 139 16.51 12.07 6.39
CA ASP A 139 17.65 12.73 7.07
C ASP A 139 17.76 14.24 6.74
N ASP A 140 17.31 14.63 5.54
CA ASP A 140 17.29 16.00 5.05
C ASP A 140 16.25 16.90 5.75
N VAL A 141 15.26 16.32 6.41
CA VAL A 141 14.23 17.03 7.20
C VAL A 141 14.53 16.98 8.71
N ALA A 142 15.15 15.92 9.19
CA ALA A 142 15.52 15.77 10.59
C ALA A 142 16.50 16.85 11.07
N ALA A 143 17.55 17.14 10.29
CA ALA A 143 18.54 18.16 10.64
C ALA A 143 17.96 19.59 10.74
N PRO A 144 17.13 20.07 9.79
CA PRO A 144 16.41 21.33 9.95
C PRO A 144 15.45 21.38 11.15
N ALA A 145 14.75 20.28 11.47
CA ALA A 145 13.85 20.22 12.61
C ALA A 145 14.58 20.40 13.95
N ALA A 146 15.78 19.82 14.09
CA ALA A 146 16.66 20.06 15.22
C ALA A 146 17.05 21.54 15.33
N GLY A 147 17.49 22.16 14.23
CA GLY A 147 17.84 23.59 14.21
C GLY A 147 16.68 24.51 14.57
N MET A 148 15.46 24.22 14.11
CA MET A 148 14.25 24.97 14.48
C MET A 148 13.91 24.81 15.97
N THR A 149 14.09 23.61 16.52
CA THR A 149 13.83 23.34 17.95
C THR A 149 14.83 24.06 18.85
N ASP A 150 16.10 24.12 18.45
CA ASP A 150 17.14 24.88 19.14
C ASP A 150 16.85 26.39 19.10
N ALA A 151 16.44 26.92 17.94
CA ALA A 151 16.03 28.31 17.81
C ALA A 151 14.81 28.65 18.69
N ALA A 152 13.80 27.78 18.72
CA ALA A 152 12.61 27.94 19.55
C ALA A 152 12.95 27.91 21.06
N GLN A 153 13.86 27.03 21.49
CA GLN A 153 14.38 27.03 22.86
C GLN A 153 15.13 28.31 23.21
N MET A 154 15.99 28.79 22.31
CA MET A 154 16.74 30.03 22.50
C MET A 154 15.81 31.24 22.64
N ILE A 155 14.80 31.35 21.78
CA ILE A 155 13.79 32.40 21.87
C ILE A 155 13.03 32.29 23.20
N GLY A 156 12.52 31.11 23.54
CA GLY A 156 11.78 30.90 24.79
C GLY A 156 12.60 31.25 26.03
N TYR A 157 13.87 30.87 26.05
CA TYR A 157 14.81 31.22 27.13
C TYR A 157 15.04 32.73 27.25
N GLN A 158 15.29 33.43 26.13
CA GLN A 158 15.54 34.88 26.15
C GLN A 158 14.31 35.66 26.60
N LEU A 159 13.12 35.28 26.12
CA LEU A 159 11.86 35.91 26.50
C LEU A 159 11.52 35.67 27.97
N GLY A 160 11.74 34.45 28.47
CA GLY A 160 11.59 34.14 29.89
C GLY A 160 12.58 34.90 30.79
N LYS A 161 13.77 35.20 30.28
CA LYS A 161 14.81 35.97 30.98
C LYS A 161 14.48 37.46 31.01
N GLN A 162 14.09 38.09 29.90
CA GLN A 162 13.73 39.51 29.85
C GLN A 162 12.64 39.88 30.87
N ALA A 163 11.56 39.09 30.96
CA ALA A 163 10.49 39.29 31.95
C ALA A 163 10.95 39.20 33.41
N THR A 164 12.12 38.60 33.68
CA THR A 164 12.68 38.48 35.03
C THR A 164 13.58 39.68 35.38
N TYR A 165 14.24 40.28 34.38
CA TYR A 165 15.18 41.39 34.58
C TYR A 165 14.51 42.76 34.62
N GLU A 166 13.36 42.97 33.96
CA GLU A 166 12.62 44.25 34.03
C GLU A 166 12.01 44.53 35.43
N ARG A 167 12.14 43.57 36.36
CA ARG A 167 11.67 43.68 37.76
C ARG A 167 12.76 43.89 38.80
N ALA A 168 14.05 43.83 38.44
CA ALA A 168 15.17 44.02 39.36
C ALA A 168 15.70 45.46 39.30
#